data_AF-A0A7W9WQE0-F1
#
_entry.id   AF-A0A7W9WQE0-F1
#
_cell.length_a   1.000
_cell.length_b   1.000
_cell.length_c   1.000
_cell.angle_alpha   90.00
_cell.angle_beta   90.00
_cell.angle_gamma   90.00
#
_symmetry.space_group_name_H-M   'P 1'
#
loop_
_entity.id
_entity.type
_entity.pdbx_description
1 polymer ?
#
loop_
_entity_poly.entity_id
_entity_poly.type
_entity_poly.pdbx_seq_one_letter_code
_entity_poly.pdbx_strand_id
1 'polypeptide(L)'
;MKENFNHLVELAMRDAGRAHMRPVIEKELLHYDILFALSEAKLLDTLTFQGGTSLRLCHGAPRFSEDLDFAGGPGLNTRKLQDIKQCLEDYLGSRYGLDVRVRAPQIRGMDDGPAEPGHTQIAKWRISIQTAPSRPDLPRQRIKLEVADIPAYTRDIKSLARNYPFLPDGYADVLLGVESLDEIMADKLVSLPACVRYVRHRDIWDLRWLKQQGASPDVALVERKIEDYGEVRYLDKLRAMIDRLGEIVRGTPFTQEMSRFIPQDVQDRTLHRNGFGTFLTNEVQGLLRVVEKALDSGTRADDSSFPM
;
A
#
# COMPACT_ATOMS: atom_id res chain seq x y z
N MET A 1 13.90 27.02 15.04
CA MET A 1 15.09 26.37 14.46
C MET A 1 14.58 25.28 13.54
N LYS A 2 15.06 25.17 12.30
CA LYS A 2 14.61 24.09 11.40
C LYS A 2 15.11 22.75 11.95
N GLU A 3 14.27 21.73 11.90
CA GLU A 3 14.69 20.38 12.28
C GLU A 3 15.68 19.82 11.24
N ASN A 4 16.57 18.93 11.67
CA ASN A 4 17.56 18.31 10.79
C ASN A 4 17.07 16.93 10.36
N PHE A 5 16.49 16.84 9.17
CA PHE A 5 16.00 15.57 8.61
C PHE A 5 17.08 14.47 8.58
N ASN A 6 18.31 14.81 8.18
CA ASN A 6 19.41 13.84 8.15
C ASN A 6 19.73 13.32 9.56
N HIS A 7 19.60 14.13 10.60
CA HIS A 7 19.78 13.67 11.97
C HIS A 7 18.73 12.61 12.35
N LEU A 8 17.45 12.80 11.98
CA LEU A 8 16.39 11.81 12.20
C LEU A 8 16.68 10.51 11.44
N VAL A 9 17.17 10.61 10.21
CA VAL A 9 17.60 9.44 9.42
C VAL A 9 18.76 8.72 10.11
N GLU A 10 19.80 9.41 10.57
CA GLU A 10 20.89 8.77 11.30
C GLU A 10 20.41 8.08 12.58
N LEU A 11 19.45 8.67 13.31
CA LEU A 11 18.84 8.02 14.47
C LEU A 11 18.08 6.75 14.07
N ALA A 12 17.27 6.79 13.02
CA ALA A 12 16.54 5.63 12.50
C ALA A 12 17.47 4.50 12.01
N MET A 13 18.63 4.86 11.48
CA MET A 13 19.62 3.93 10.93
C MET A 13 20.47 3.23 12.00
N ARG A 14 20.39 3.64 13.28
CA ARG A 14 21.09 2.98 14.39
C ARG A 14 20.59 1.57 14.68
N ASP A 15 19.34 1.27 14.30
CA ASP A 15 18.78 -0.07 14.44
C ASP A 15 19.56 -1.06 13.57
N ALA A 16 20.06 -2.12 14.21
CA ALA A 16 20.84 -3.16 13.53
C ALA A 16 20.04 -3.81 12.39
N GLY A 17 20.74 -4.24 11.33
CA GLY A 17 20.14 -4.94 10.20
C GLY A 17 19.38 -4.05 9.20
N ARG A 18 19.50 -2.73 9.28
CA ARG A 18 18.83 -1.77 8.38
C ARG A 18 19.76 -0.94 7.48
N ALA A 19 21.06 -1.26 7.44
CA ALA A 19 22.06 -0.48 6.72
C ALA A 19 21.72 -0.27 5.22
N HIS A 20 21.17 -1.27 4.55
CA HIS A 20 20.75 -1.20 3.15
C HIS A 20 19.41 -0.47 2.93
N MET A 21 18.71 -0.13 4.01
CA MET A 21 17.33 0.35 3.98
C MET A 21 17.21 1.88 4.07
N ARG A 22 18.32 2.62 4.06
CA ARG A 22 18.30 4.10 4.15
C ARG A 22 17.24 4.75 3.24
N PRO A 23 17.11 4.39 1.94
CA PRO A 23 16.12 5.03 1.08
C PRO A 23 14.66 4.81 1.53
N VAL A 24 14.32 3.62 2.04
CA VAL A 24 12.96 3.31 2.50
C VAL A 24 12.70 3.85 3.90
N ILE A 25 13.73 4.00 4.73
CA ILE A 25 13.65 4.68 6.04
C ILE A 25 13.44 6.18 5.86
N GLU A 26 14.18 6.82 4.95
CA GLU A 26 13.94 8.22 4.59
C GLU A 26 12.48 8.43 4.16
N LYS A 27 11.95 7.54 3.31
CA LYS A 27 10.55 7.59 2.90
C LYS A 27 9.58 7.40 4.07
N GLU A 28 9.82 6.41 4.95
CA GLU A 28 8.94 6.15 6.09
C GLU A 28 8.88 7.36 7.04
N LEU A 29 10.00 8.01 7.33
CA LEU A 29 10.01 9.25 8.13
C LEU A 29 9.18 10.35 7.46
N LEU A 30 9.33 10.52 6.15
CA LEU A 30 8.52 11.47 5.38
C LEU A 30 7.04 11.07 5.31
N HIS A 31 6.69 9.77 5.39
CA HIS A 31 5.30 9.33 5.47
C HIS A 31 4.64 9.78 6.75
N TYR A 32 5.32 9.71 7.91
CA TYR A 32 4.80 10.27 9.16
C TYR A 32 4.49 11.76 9.01
N ASP A 33 5.43 12.53 8.43
CA ASP A 33 5.26 13.96 8.21
C ASP A 33 4.10 14.27 7.25
N ILE A 34 3.97 13.52 6.15
CA ILE A 34 2.89 13.67 5.17
C ILE A 34 1.53 13.37 5.83
N LEU A 35 1.41 12.24 6.54
CA LEU A 35 0.16 11.84 7.17
C LEU A 35 -0.25 12.82 8.28
N PHE A 36 0.71 13.29 9.09
CA PHE A 36 0.47 14.32 10.09
C PHE A 36 -0.05 15.61 9.45
N ALA A 37 0.66 16.15 8.45
CA ALA A 37 0.28 17.41 7.81
C ALA A 37 -1.12 17.36 7.17
N LEU A 38 -1.44 16.25 6.47
CA LEU A 38 -2.74 16.07 5.84
C LEU A 38 -3.87 15.84 6.85
N SER A 39 -3.57 15.17 7.97
CA SER A 39 -4.53 14.99 9.07
C SER A 39 -4.86 16.30 9.76
N GLU A 40 -3.86 17.12 10.10
CA GLU A 40 -4.05 18.46 10.69
C GLU A 40 -4.86 19.37 9.76
N ALA A 41 -4.66 19.25 8.46
CA ALA A 41 -5.42 19.97 7.44
C ALA A 41 -6.80 19.36 7.14
N LYS A 42 -7.20 18.27 7.82
CA LYS A 42 -8.47 17.53 7.63
C LYS A 42 -8.68 17.00 6.21
N LEU A 43 -7.58 16.80 5.48
CA LEU A 43 -7.60 16.31 4.09
C LEU A 43 -7.75 14.78 4.01
N LEU A 44 -7.68 14.08 5.15
CA LEU A 44 -7.84 12.63 5.26
C LEU A 44 -9.20 12.21 5.87
N ASP A 45 -10.02 13.15 6.34
CA ASP A 45 -11.24 12.88 7.13
C ASP A 45 -12.26 11.99 6.42
N THR A 46 -12.31 12.07 5.09
CA THR A 46 -13.23 11.28 4.25
C THR A 46 -12.53 10.16 3.49
N LEU A 47 -11.22 10.01 3.66
CA LEU A 47 -10.43 8.97 3.01
C LEU A 47 -10.26 7.77 3.95
N THR A 48 -10.10 6.59 3.37
CA THR A 48 -9.73 5.39 4.11
C THR A 48 -8.35 4.95 3.65
N PHE A 49 -7.39 4.93 4.56
CA PHE A 49 -6.02 4.50 4.31
C PHE A 49 -5.96 2.99 4.11
N GLN A 50 -5.25 2.55 3.07
CA GLN A 50 -5.22 1.16 2.65
C GLN A 50 -3.82 0.72 2.19
N GLY A 51 -3.72 -0.51 1.70
CA GLY A 51 -2.51 -1.03 1.06
C GLY A 51 -1.34 -1.26 2.02
N GLY A 52 -0.14 -1.38 1.45
CA GLY A 52 1.05 -1.85 2.19
C GLY A 52 1.55 -0.90 3.27
N THR A 53 1.35 0.40 3.10
CA THR A 53 1.85 1.39 4.06
C THR A 53 0.94 1.51 5.27
N SER A 54 -0.38 1.31 5.12
CA SER A 54 -1.28 1.15 6.27
C SER A 54 -0.95 -0.09 7.10
N LEU A 55 -0.58 -1.21 6.45
CA LEU A 55 -0.11 -2.40 7.17
C LEU A 55 1.10 -2.08 8.03
N ARG A 56 2.07 -1.33 7.48
CA ARG A 56 3.29 -0.93 8.18
C ARG A 56 3.03 0.07 9.31
N LEU A 57 2.29 1.14 9.02
CA LEU A 57 2.16 2.29 9.91
C LEU A 57 0.97 2.22 10.86
N CYS A 58 -0.04 1.39 10.62
CA CYS A 58 -1.22 1.28 11.49
C CYS A 58 -1.38 -0.12 12.10
N HIS A 59 -0.91 -1.16 11.39
CA HIS A 59 -1.07 -2.55 11.82
C HIS A 59 0.24 -3.24 12.22
N GLY A 60 1.38 -2.55 12.15
CA GLY A 60 2.67 -3.04 12.65
C GLY A 60 3.39 -4.06 11.76
N ALA A 61 3.13 -4.08 10.45
CA ALA A 61 3.81 -4.99 9.53
C ALA A 61 5.34 -4.75 9.50
N PRO A 62 6.15 -5.82 9.34
CA PRO A 62 7.60 -5.72 9.47
C PRO A 62 8.29 -5.14 8.22
N ARG A 63 7.66 -5.21 7.05
CA ARG A 63 8.26 -4.68 5.82
C ARG A 63 7.95 -3.20 5.65
N PHE A 64 8.92 -2.47 5.12
CA PHE A 64 8.75 -1.09 4.72
C PHE A 64 7.90 -0.98 3.44
N SER A 65 7.39 0.20 3.17
CA SER A 65 6.56 0.52 2.01
C SER A 65 6.92 1.92 1.49
N GLU A 66 6.48 2.27 0.27
CA GLU A 66 6.97 3.47 -0.43
C GLU A 66 5.89 4.48 -0.83
N ASP A 67 4.70 3.99 -1.13
CA ASP A 67 3.57 4.78 -1.63
C ASP A 67 2.48 4.88 -0.56
N LEU A 68 1.66 5.92 -0.59
CA LEU A 68 0.50 6.10 0.31
C LEU A 68 -0.77 5.91 -0.52
N ASP A 69 -1.58 4.92 -0.17
CA ASP A 69 -2.76 4.52 -0.93
C ASP A 69 -4.03 4.72 -0.09
N PHE A 70 -5.04 5.38 -0.66
CA PHE A 70 -6.32 5.65 0.00
C PHE A 70 -7.49 5.24 -0.90
N ALA A 71 -8.56 4.71 -0.29
CA ALA A 71 -9.88 4.66 -0.90
C ALA A 71 -10.60 5.99 -0.67
N GLY A 72 -11.10 6.58 -1.74
CA GLY A 72 -11.82 7.85 -1.72
C GLY A 72 -13.34 7.71 -1.60
N GLY A 73 -13.87 6.50 -1.79
CA GLY A 73 -15.29 6.26 -1.98
C GLY A 73 -15.77 6.63 -3.39
N PRO A 74 -16.91 6.08 -3.84
CA PRO A 74 -17.47 6.39 -5.15
C PRO A 74 -17.87 7.86 -5.28
N GLY A 75 -17.49 8.48 -6.40
CA GLY A 75 -17.77 9.89 -6.67
C GLY A 75 -16.76 10.83 -6.03
N LEU A 76 -15.50 10.40 -5.93
CA LEU A 76 -14.38 11.13 -5.35
C LEU A 76 -14.37 12.61 -5.79
N ASN A 77 -14.69 13.51 -4.85
CA ASN A 77 -14.60 14.94 -5.10
C ASN A 77 -13.17 15.43 -4.90
N THR A 78 -12.37 15.31 -5.96
CA THR A 78 -10.97 15.76 -6.01
C THR A 78 -10.77 17.24 -5.68
N ARG A 79 -11.80 18.11 -5.75
CA ARG A 79 -11.69 19.50 -5.29
C ARG A 79 -11.43 19.60 -3.79
N LYS A 80 -11.97 18.67 -2.99
CA LYS A 80 -11.66 18.60 -1.54
C LYS A 80 -10.19 18.25 -1.27
N LEU A 81 -9.49 17.75 -2.29
CA LEU A 81 -8.09 17.33 -2.22
C LEU A 81 -7.14 18.29 -2.96
N GLN A 82 -7.65 19.42 -3.47
CA GLN A 82 -6.84 20.39 -4.22
C GLN A 82 -5.71 20.99 -3.36
N ASP A 83 -5.95 21.10 -2.06
CA ASP A 83 -5.03 21.73 -1.11
C ASP A 83 -3.89 20.79 -0.68
N ILE A 84 -3.93 19.48 -1.03
CA ILE A 84 -2.86 18.51 -0.73
C ILE A 84 -1.51 19.04 -1.21
N LYS A 85 -1.46 19.60 -2.42
CA LYS A 85 -0.22 20.12 -2.98
C LYS A 85 0.39 21.19 -2.08
N GLN A 86 -0.40 22.23 -1.79
CA GLN A 86 0.07 23.39 -1.05
C GLN A 86 0.41 23.02 0.40
N CYS A 87 -0.46 22.23 1.05
CA CYS A 87 -0.25 21.70 2.40
C CYS A 87 1.10 21.00 2.54
N LEU A 88 1.44 20.10 1.60
CA LEU A 88 2.68 19.33 1.67
C LEU A 88 3.92 20.17 1.32
N GLU A 89 3.84 21.07 0.35
CA GLU A 89 4.94 21.98 0.00
C GLU A 89 5.27 22.91 1.18
N ASP A 90 4.25 23.44 1.86
CA ASP A 90 4.41 24.34 3.01
C ASP A 90 4.93 23.61 4.24
N TYR A 91 4.32 22.49 4.63
CA TYR A 91 4.69 21.78 5.85
C TYR A 91 6.11 21.19 5.77
N LEU A 92 6.39 20.38 4.73
CA LEU A 92 7.69 19.72 4.59
C LEU A 92 8.81 20.72 4.28
N GLY A 93 8.52 21.75 3.48
CA GLY A 93 9.47 22.80 3.14
C GLY A 93 9.84 23.66 4.36
N SER A 94 8.86 24.05 5.18
CA SER A 94 9.11 24.89 6.37
C SER A 94 9.81 24.13 7.50
N ARG A 95 9.40 22.89 7.79
CA ARG A 95 9.91 22.07 8.91
C ARG A 95 11.41 21.81 8.81
N TYR A 96 11.87 21.38 7.64
CA TYR A 96 13.25 20.93 7.42
C TYR A 96 14.07 21.84 6.49
N GLY A 97 13.43 22.78 5.79
CA GLY A 97 14.11 23.58 4.76
C GLY A 97 14.47 22.79 3.49
N LEU A 98 13.70 21.74 3.17
CA LEU A 98 13.93 20.92 1.97
C LEU A 98 13.26 21.55 0.75
N ASP A 99 13.83 21.33 -0.44
CA ASP A 99 13.13 21.59 -1.70
C ASP A 99 12.11 20.46 -1.91
N VAL A 100 10.83 20.80 -1.83
CA VAL A 100 9.69 19.90 -2.00
C VAL A 100 8.90 20.35 -3.21
N ARG A 101 8.61 19.42 -4.13
CA ARG A 101 7.81 19.67 -5.32
C ARG A 101 6.72 18.64 -5.41
N VAL A 102 5.47 19.09 -5.46
CA VAL A 102 4.32 18.20 -5.56
C VAL A 102 3.61 18.43 -6.89
N ARG A 103 3.58 17.39 -7.72
CA ARG A 103 2.76 17.36 -8.94
C ARG A 103 1.40 16.77 -8.62
N ALA A 104 0.38 17.61 -8.59
CA ALA A 104 -1.02 17.20 -8.46
C ALA A 104 -1.52 16.45 -9.71
N PRO A 105 -2.56 15.60 -9.58
CA PRO A 105 -3.23 15.00 -10.72
C PRO A 105 -3.90 16.07 -11.59
N GLN A 106 -4.06 15.78 -12.88
CA GLN A 106 -4.97 16.56 -13.71
C GLN A 106 -6.39 16.18 -13.29
N ILE A 107 -7.04 17.06 -12.55
CA ILE A 107 -8.42 16.89 -12.13
C ILE A 107 -9.29 17.04 -13.39
N ARG A 108 -9.90 15.95 -13.84
CA ARG A 108 -10.96 16.03 -14.86
C ARG A 108 -12.12 16.84 -14.29
N GLY A 109 -12.57 17.84 -15.04
CA GLY A 109 -13.63 18.73 -14.61
C GLY A 109 -14.98 18.01 -14.57
N MET A 110 -15.97 18.65 -13.95
CA MET A 110 -17.37 18.19 -13.91
C MET A 110 -18.02 18.10 -15.31
N ASP A 111 -17.32 18.56 -16.36
CA ASP A 111 -17.79 18.63 -17.75
C ASP A 111 -17.30 17.47 -18.64
N ASP A 112 -16.43 16.58 -18.14
CA ASP A 112 -15.77 15.54 -18.96
C ASP A 112 -16.50 14.17 -18.97
N GLY A 113 -17.78 14.14 -18.61
CA GLY A 113 -18.61 12.93 -18.63
C GLY A 113 -18.23 11.87 -17.57
N PRO A 114 -19.02 10.80 -17.42
CA PRO A 114 -18.71 9.71 -16.51
C PRO A 114 -17.41 9.01 -16.91
N ALA A 115 -16.68 8.47 -15.92
CA ALA A 115 -15.53 7.60 -16.17
C ALA A 115 -15.93 6.43 -17.10
N GLU A 116 -15.02 6.02 -17.99
CA GLU A 116 -15.29 4.86 -18.86
C GLU A 116 -15.62 3.62 -18.00
N PRO A 117 -16.67 2.86 -18.34
CA PRO A 117 -17.03 1.64 -17.61
C PRO A 117 -15.84 0.67 -17.54
N GLY A 118 -15.49 0.22 -16.33
CA GLY A 118 -14.40 -0.73 -16.10
C GLY A 118 -13.02 -0.12 -15.85
N HIS A 119 -12.90 1.20 -15.66
CA HIS A 119 -11.65 1.84 -15.27
C HIS A 119 -11.79 2.67 -13.99
N THR A 120 -11.25 2.14 -12.89
CA THR A 120 -11.10 2.87 -11.63
C THR A 120 -10.26 4.13 -11.83
N GLN A 121 -10.83 5.29 -11.50
CA GLN A 121 -10.08 6.54 -11.51
C GLN A 121 -9.16 6.59 -10.29
N ILE A 122 -7.89 6.97 -10.50
CA ILE A 122 -6.91 7.15 -9.42
C ILE A 122 -6.34 8.56 -9.50
N ALA A 123 -6.63 9.38 -8.49
CA ALA A 123 -6.01 10.68 -8.30
C ALA A 123 -4.61 10.47 -7.70
N LYS A 124 -3.58 10.95 -8.40
CA LYS A 124 -2.17 10.65 -8.09
C LYS A 124 -1.32 11.90 -7.92
N TRP A 125 -0.88 12.16 -6.69
CA TRP A 125 0.12 13.17 -6.37
C TRP A 125 1.51 12.55 -6.39
N ARG A 126 2.45 13.20 -7.06
CA ARG A 126 3.87 12.82 -7.06
C ARG A 126 4.67 13.83 -6.27
N ILE A 127 5.15 13.41 -5.11
CA ILE A 127 5.90 14.23 -4.16
C ILE A 127 7.39 13.94 -4.39
N SER A 128 8.18 14.98 -4.67
CA SER A 128 9.60 14.90 -4.98
C SER A 128 10.39 15.79 -4.03
N ILE A 129 11.24 15.21 -3.19
CA ILE A 129 11.90 15.89 -2.07
C ILE A 129 13.42 15.76 -2.20
N GLN A 130 14.15 16.88 -2.16
CA GLN A 130 15.61 16.88 -2.03
C GLN A 130 15.97 16.78 -0.55
N THR A 131 16.28 15.56 -0.07
CA THR A 131 16.62 15.31 1.35
C THR A 131 18.03 15.75 1.73
N ALA A 132 18.92 15.92 0.74
CA ALA A 132 20.28 16.44 0.93
C ALA A 132 20.51 17.73 0.09
N PRO A 133 20.14 18.92 0.60
CA PRO A 133 20.30 20.18 -0.14
C PRO A 133 21.75 20.52 -0.51
N SER A 134 22.72 20.11 0.32
CA SER A 134 24.16 20.30 0.08
C SER A 134 24.75 19.33 -0.96
N ARG A 135 23.96 18.33 -1.42
CA ARG A 135 24.39 17.29 -2.37
C ARG A 135 23.32 17.12 -3.47
N PRO A 136 23.21 18.09 -4.40
CA PRO A 136 22.22 18.05 -5.47
C PRO A 136 22.45 16.90 -6.47
N ASP A 137 23.64 16.28 -6.44
CA ASP A 137 23.98 15.07 -7.19
C ASP A 137 23.23 13.82 -6.69
N LEU A 138 22.78 13.81 -5.42
CA LEU A 138 22.03 12.69 -4.86
C LEU A 138 20.58 12.68 -5.36
N PRO A 139 20.02 11.48 -5.62
CA PRO A 139 18.65 11.38 -6.13
C PRO A 139 17.63 11.87 -5.09
N ARG A 140 16.60 12.55 -5.59
CA ARG A 140 15.45 12.97 -4.78
C ARG A 140 14.64 11.79 -4.30
N GLN A 141 14.10 11.88 -3.10
CA GLN A 141 13.07 10.97 -2.62
C GLN A 141 11.78 11.22 -3.40
N ARG A 142 11.13 10.12 -3.82
CA ARG A 142 9.87 10.15 -4.56
C ARG A 142 8.84 9.30 -3.85
N ILE A 143 7.74 9.93 -3.47
CA ILE A 143 6.60 9.30 -2.80
C ILE A 143 5.37 9.57 -3.67
N LYS A 144 4.56 8.54 -3.89
CA LYS A 144 3.23 8.71 -4.50
C LYS A 144 2.18 8.71 -3.40
N LEU A 145 1.23 9.62 -3.52
CA LEU A 145 -0.03 9.56 -2.79
C LEU A 145 -1.12 9.31 -3.82
N GLU A 146 -1.83 8.19 -3.66
CA GLU A 146 -2.86 7.72 -4.58
C GLU A 146 -4.19 7.66 -3.84
N VAL A 147 -5.24 8.22 -4.44
CA VAL A 147 -6.62 8.10 -3.97
C VAL A 147 -7.44 7.46 -5.07
N ALA A 148 -7.91 6.24 -4.84
CA ALA A 148 -8.72 5.49 -5.77
C ALA A 148 -10.21 5.79 -5.56
N ASP A 149 -10.94 6.01 -6.66
CA ASP A 149 -12.40 6.20 -6.69
C ASP A 149 -13.11 4.85 -6.57
N ILE A 150 -12.91 4.19 -5.43
CA ILE A 150 -13.52 2.92 -5.03
C ILE A 150 -13.99 3.01 -3.58
N PRO A 151 -15.01 2.25 -3.19
CA PRO A 151 -15.39 2.12 -1.79
C PRO A 151 -14.30 1.42 -0.96
N ALA A 152 -14.20 1.82 0.30
CA ALA A 152 -13.72 0.95 1.37
C ALA A 152 -14.94 0.44 2.14
N TYR A 153 -15.08 -0.87 2.27
CA TYR A 153 -16.19 -1.55 2.94
C TYR A 153 -16.03 -1.61 4.46
N THR A 154 -14.81 -1.40 4.94
CA THR A 154 -14.42 -1.34 6.33
C THR A 154 -13.63 -0.06 6.60
N ARG A 155 -13.79 0.50 7.79
CA ARG A 155 -13.11 1.74 8.18
C ARG A 155 -12.96 1.81 9.69
N ASP A 156 -11.82 1.36 10.17
CA ASP A 156 -11.45 1.44 11.58
C ASP A 156 -10.63 2.71 11.83
N ILE A 157 -10.95 3.46 12.88
CA ILE A 157 -10.10 4.57 13.32
C ILE A 157 -8.88 4.01 14.05
N LYS A 158 -7.68 4.27 13.52
CA LYS A 158 -6.41 3.81 14.10
C LYS A 158 -5.41 4.97 14.21
N SER A 159 -4.57 4.91 15.23
CA SER A 159 -3.41 5.77 15.36
C SER A 159 -2.25 5.27 14.49
N LEU A 160 -1.29 6.15 14.19
CA LEU A 160 0.01 5.70 13.67
C LEU A 160 0.78 4.94 14.75
N ALA A 161 1.42 3.86 14.36
CA ALA A 161 2.32 3.08 15.18
C ALA A 161 3.58 3.90 15.47
N ARG A 162 4.14 3.75 16.67
CA ARG A 162 5.39 4.40 17.04
C ARG A 162 6.58 3.51 16.65
N ASN A 163 6.96 3.53 15.37
CA ASN A 163 8.10 2.72 14.88
C ASN A 163 9.47 3.25 15.34
N TYR A 164 9.54 4.53 15.71
CA TYR A 164 10.78 5.18 16.12
C TYR A 164 10.55 5.94 17.44
N PRO A 165 11.33 5.66 18.50
CA PRO A 165 11.08 6.25 19.81
C PRO A 165 11.37 7.75 19.86
N PHE A 166 12.23 8.26 18.97
CA PHE A 166 12.62 9.67 18.92
C PHE A 166 11.64 10.56 18.14
N LEU A 167 10.64 9.99 17.45
CA LEU A 167 9.63 10.79 16.75
C LEU A 167 8.71 11.50 17.77
N PRO A 168 8.18 12.68 17.42
CA PRO A 168 7.25 13.42 18.29
C PRO A 168 6.06 12.56 18.71
N ASP A 169 5.65 12.66 19.98
CA ASP A 169 4.48 11.92 20.48
C ASP A 169 3.19 12.30 19.72
N GLY A 170 3.10 13.54 19.21
CA GLY A 170 1.97 14.00 18.40
C GLY A 170 1.74 13.21 17.11
N TYR A 171 2.70 12.40 16.63
CA TYR A 171 2.44 11.49 15.51
C TYR A 171 1.59 10.29 15.91
N ALA A 172 1.69 9.84 17.16
CA ALA A 172 0.81 8.80 17.69
C ALA A 172 -0.62 9.31 17.93
N ASP A 173 -0.81 10.63 18.00
CA ASP A 173 -2.14 11.25 18.12
C ASP A 173 -2.85 11.40 16.75
N VAL A 174 -2.16 11.14 15.64
CA VAL A 174 -2.76 11.15 14.30
C VAL A 174 -3.72 9.97 14.16
N LEU A 175 -5.02 10.27 14.05
CA LEU A 175 -6.08 9.29 13.85
C LEU A 175 -6.48 9.23 12.37
N LEU A 176 -6.41 8.04 11.79
CA LEU A 176 -6.78 7.78 10.40
C LEU A 176 -7.90 6.76 10.33
N GLY A 177 -8.83 6.92 9.38
CA GLY A 177 -9.67 5.81 8.96
C GLY A 177 -8.82 4.84 8.14
N VAL A 178 -8.81 3.56 8.50
CA VAL A 178 -7.97 2.52 7.88
C VAL A 178 -8.82 1.31 7.55
N GLU A 179 -8.57 0.66 6.41
CA GLU A 179 -9.19 -0.63 6.11
C GLU A 179 -8.80 -1.69 7.16
N SER A 180 -9.75 -2.59 7.42
CA SER A 180 -9.51 -3.80 8.22
C SER A 180 -8.49 -4.71 7.54
N LEU A 181 -7.88 -5.62 8.31
CA LEU A 181 -6.94 -6.60 7.75
C LEU A 181 -7.59 -7.54 6.73
N ASP A 182 -8.88 -7.87 6.90
CA ASP A 182 -9.63 -8.72 5.98
C ASP A 182 -9.88 -8.02 4.64
N GLU A 183 -10.21 -6.73 4.65
CA GLU A 183 -10.37 -5.97 3.42
C GLU A 183 -9.04 -5.75 2.69
N ILE A 184 -7.96 -5.40 3.40
CA ILE A 184 -6.63 -5.30 2.79
C ILE A 184 -6.18 -6.66 2.22
N MET A 185 -6.57 -7.78 2.85
CA MET A 185 -6.37 -9.11 2.29
C MET A 185 -7.16 -9.29 0.99
N ALA A 186 -8.44 -8.90 0.96
CA ALA A 186 -9.26 -8.96 -0.25
C ALA A 186 -8.65 -8.14 -1.40
N ASP A 187 -8.24 -6.90 -1.14
CA ASP A 187 -7.56 -6.05 -2.13
C ASP A 187 -6.32 -6.74 -2.71
N LYS A 188 -5.51 -7.39 -1.86
CA LYS A 188 -4.30 -8.11 -2.30
C LYS A 188 -4.61 -9.39 -3.06
N LEU A 189 -5.64 -10.12 -2.63
CA LEU A 189 -6.12 -11.31 -3.33
C LEU A 189 -6.57 -10.96 -4.74
N VAL A 190 -7.20 -9.80 -4.96
CA VAL A 190 -7.58 -9.30 -6.29
C VAL A 190 -6.37 -8.74 -7.06
N SER A 191 -5.59 -7.86 -6.43
CA SER A 191 -4.45 -7.14 -7.01
C SER A 191 -3.36 -8.07 -7.56
N LEU A 192 -3.04 -9.16 -6.85
CA LEU A 192 -1.94 -10.05 -7.22
C LEU A 192 -2.21 -10.79 -8.54
N PRO A 193 -3.33 -11.52 -8.75
CA PRO A 193 -3.67 -12.12 -10.04
C PRO A 193 -4.00 -11.10 -11.14
N ALA A 194 -4.67 -9.99 -10.79
CA ALA A 194 -5.05 -8.95 -11.76
C ALA A 194 -3.84 -8.32 -12.46
N CYS A 195 -2.70 -8.22 -11.78
CA CYS A 195 -1.50 -7.60 -12.31
C CYS A 195 -0.71 -8.53 -13.24
N VAL A 196 -1.07 -8.54 -14.54
CA VAL A 196 -0.41 -9.40 -15.54
C VAL A 196 0.89 -8.83 -16.13
N ARG A 197 1.15 -7.53 -15.97
CA ARG A 197 2.33 -6.85 -16.56
C ARG A 197 3.64 -7.12 -15.82
N TYR A 198 3.55 -7.32 -14.51
CA TYR A 198 4.67 -7.62 -13.63
C TYR A 198 4.14 -8.28 -12.36
N VAL A 199 5.00 -8.96 -11.62
CA VAL A 199 4.61 -9.64 -10.39
C VAL A 199 4.61 -8.67 -9.21
N ARG A 200 3.51 -8.61 -8.47
CA ARG A 200 3.42 -7.88 -7.20
C ARG A 200 4.00 -8.70 -6.04
N HIS A 201 5.32 -8.87 -6.02
CA HIS A 201 6.03 -9.69 -5.00
C HIS A 201 5.68 -9.31 -3.56
N ARG A 202 5.46 -8.02 -3.29
CA ARG A 202 5.08 -7.51 -1.97
C ARG A 202 3.70 -8.00 -1.50
N ASP A 203 2.77 -8.21 -2.43
CA ASP A 203 1.44 -8.75 -2.09
C ASP A 203 1.54 -10.21 -1.64
N ILE A 204 2.44 -11.01 -2.23
CA ILE A 204 2.69 -12.40 -1.78
C ILE A 204 3.18 -12.42 -0.33
N TRP A 205 4.12 -11.53 0.01
CA TRP A 205 4.62 -11.40 1.37
C TRP A 205 3.52 -10.97 2.35
N ASP A 206 2.74 -9.96 1.98
CA ASP A 206 1.70 -9.41 2.83
C ASP A 206 0.55 -10.38 3.06
N LEU A 207 0.11 -11.13 2.04
CA LEU A 207 -0.95 -12.13 2.19
C LEU A 207 -0.62 -13.15 3.28
N ARG A 208 0.63 -13.62 3.31
CA ARG A 208 1.09 -14.49 4.39
C ARG A 208 1.09 -13.78 5.73
N TRP A 209 1.59 -12.54 5.80
CA TRP A 209 1.62 -11.79 7.06
C TRP A 209 0.20 -11.51 7.60
N LEU A 210 -0.73 -11.13 6.73
CA LEU A 210 -2.14 -10.90 7.05
C LEU A 210 -2.79 -12.15 7.66
N LYS A 211 -2.60 -13.31 7.01
CA LYS A 211 -3.07 -14.60 7.54
C LYS A 211 -2.52 -14.87 8.94
N GLN A 212 -1.27 -14.52 9.21
CA GLN A 212 -0.69 -14.68 10.56
C GLN A 212 -1.27 -13.74 11.61
N GLN A 213 -1.75 -12.56 11.19
CA GLN A 213 -2.46 -11.64 12.08
C GLN A 213 -3.93 -12.06 12.30
N GLY A 214 -4.36 -13.18 11.73
CA GLY A 214 -5.70 -13.73 11.91
C GLY A 214 -6.71 -13.28 10.84
N ALA A 215 -6.27 -12.51 9.84
CA ALA A 215 -7.13 -12.19 8.72
C ALA A 215 -7.45 -13.42 7.87
N SER A 216 -8.63 -13.43 7.26
CA SER A 216 -9.13 -14.55 6.48
C SER A 216 -9.71 -14.08 5.13
N PRO A 217 -9.68 -14.91 4.07
CA PRO A 217 -10.29 -14.55 2.80
C PRO A 217 -11.81 -14.38 2.95
N ASP A 218 -12.28 -13.14 3.04
CA ASP A 218 -13.69 -12.80 2.88
C ASP A 218 -14.03 -12.76 1.39
N VAL A 219 -14.68 -13.81 0.91
CA VAL A 219 -15.03 -13.96 -0.51
C VAL A 219 -15.99 -12.87 -0.97
N ALA A 220 -16.93 -12.43 -0.13
CA ALA A 220 -17.88 -11.38 -0.50
C ALA A 220 -17.18 -10.02 -0.64
N LEU A 221 -16.10 -9.77 0.12
CA LEU A 221 -15.23 -8.61 -0.13
C LEU A 221 -14.44 -8.77 -1.42
N VAL A 222 -13.90 -9.96 -1.70
CA VAL A 222 -13.15 -10.22 -2.94
C VAL A 222 -14.03 -10.01 -4.18
N GLU A 223 -15.25 -10.54 -4.19
CA GLU A 223 -16.22 -10.35 -5.29
C GLU A 223 -16.51 -8.86 -5.52
N ARG A 224 -16.83 -8.12 -4.45
CA ARG A 224 -17.05 -6.68 -4.53
C ARG A 224 -15.84 -5.92 -5.06
N LYS A 225 -14.63 -6.26 -4.60
CA LYS A 225 -13.40 -5.62 -5.09
C LYS A 225 -13.12 -5.95 -6.56
N ILE A 226 -13.41 -7.18 -7.02
CA ILE A 226 -13.32 -7.53 -8.46
C ILE A 226 -14.22 -6.59 -9.29
N GLU A 227 -15.45 -6.35 -8.82
CA GLU A 227 -16.39 -5.43 -9.45
C GLU A 227 -15.89 -3.97 -9.41
N ASP A 228 -15.44 -3.50 -8.24
CA ASP A 228 -14.96 -2.12 -8.03
C ASP A 228 -13.76 -1.78 -8.94
N TYR A 229 -12.87 -2.75 -9.17
CA TYR A 229 -11.72 -2.60 -10.07
C TYR A 229 -12.04 -2.92 -11.54
N GLY A 230 -13.27 -3.38 -11.85
CA GLY A 230 -13.65 -3.78 -13.20
C GLY A 230 -12.84 -4.96 -13.74
N GLU A 231 -12.42 -5.89 -12.88
CA GLU A 231 -11.50 -6.97 -13.25
C GLU A 231 -12.19 -8.07 -14.06
N VAL A 232 -11.96 -8.05 -15.38
CA VAL A 232 -12.51 -9.04 -16.31
C VAL A 232 -11.69 -10.33 -16.32
N ARG A 233 -12.35 -11.49 -16.48
CA ARG A 233 -11.73 -12.83 -16.52
C ARG A 233 -10.82 -13.09 -15.31
N TYR A 234 -11.23 -12.61 -14.14
CA TYR A 234 -10.45 -12.71 -12.92
C TYR A 234 -10.10 -14.16 -12.55
N LEU A 235 -11.06 -15.09 -12.67
CA LEU A 235 -10.85 -16.50 -12.35
C LEU A 235 -9.73 -17.16 -13.18
N ASP A 236 -9.61 -16.83 -14.47
CA ASP A 236 -8.52 -17.31 -15.33
C ASP A 236 -7.16 -16.76 -14.86
N LYS A 237 -7.12 -15.46 -14.51
CA LYS A 237 -5.92 -14.81 -13.97
C LYS A 237 -5.52 -15.43 -12.62
N LEU A 238 -6.49 -15.72 -11.76
CA LEU A 238 -6.31 -16.37 -10.45
C LEU A 238 -5.67 -17.76 -10.61
N ARG A 239 -6.22 -18.61 -11.46
CA ARG A 239 -5.67 -19.94 -11.78
C ARG A 239 -4.24 -19.84 -12.32
N ALA A 240 -4.02 -18.95 -13.28
CA ALA A 240 -2.70 -18.74 -13.85
C ALA A 240 -1.67 -18.25 -12.82
N MET A 241 -2.10 -17.47 -11.82
CA MET A 241 -1.25 -17.04 -10.70
C MET A 241 -0.95 -18.19 -9.73
N ILE A 242 -1.94 -19.01 -9.39
CA ILE A 242 -1.77 -20.19 -8.53
C ILE A 242 -0.69 -21.11 -9.12
N ASP A 243 -0.77 -21.42 -10.42
CA ASP A 243 0.16 -22.34 -11.08
C ASP A 243 1.61 -21.85 -11.07
N ARG A 244 1.83 -20.56 -11.33
CA ARG A 244 3.17 -19.96 -11.38
C ARG A 244 3.75 -19.54 -10.03
N LEU A 245 2.96 -19.55 -8.95
CA LEU A 245 3.36 -18.96 -7.67
C LEU A 245 4.66 -19.56 -7.12
N GLY A 246 4.81 -20.88 -7.22
CA GLY A 246 6.00 -21.58 -6.75
C GLY A 246 7.27 -21.22 -7.54
N GLU A 247 7.15 -20.92 -8.82
CA GLU A 247 8.27 -20.42 -9.64
C GLU A 247 8.61 -18.98 -9.26
N ILE A 248 7.60 -18.13 -9.08
CA ILE A 248 7.76 -16.73 -8.66
C ILE A 248 8.52 -16.65 -7.33
N VAL A 249 8.08 -17.39 -6.31
CA VAL A 249 8.65 -17.33 -4.95
C VAL A 249 10.08 -17.87 -4.90
N ARG A 250 10.41 -18.86 -5.73
CA ARG A 250 11.78 -19.41 -5.84
C ARG A 250 12.70 -18.56 -6.73
N GLY A 251 12.13 -17.67 -7.55
CA GLY A 251 12.88 -16.80 -8.44
C GLY A 251 13.69 -15.75 -7.69
N THR A 252 14.91 -15.49 -8.16
CA THR A 252 15.77 -14.40 -7.69
C THR A 252 15.06 -13.03 -7.63
N PRO A 253 14.17 -12.65 -8.57
CA PRO A 253 13.46 -11.37 -8.51
C PRO A 253 12.64 -11.19 -7.22
N PHE A 254 12.04 -12.25 -6.68
CA PHE A 254 11.28 -12.17 -5.44
C PHE A 254 12.19 -11.80 -4.26
N THR A 255 13.31 -12.53 -4.09
CA THR A 255 14.27 -12.25 -3.02
C THR A 255 14.86 -10.86 -3.16
N GLN A 256 15.28 -10.46 -4.37
CA GLN A 256 15.84 -9.12 -4.61
C GLN A 256 14.86 -8.01 -4.27
N GLU A 257 13.59 -8.15 -4.65
CA GLU A 257 12.57 -7.17 -4.34
C GLU A 257 12.32 -7.11 -2.83
N MET A 258 12.11 -8.26 -2.18
CA MET A 258 11.77 -8.30 -0.76
C MET A 258 12.92 -7.86 0.16
N SER A 259 14.18 -8.18 -0.18
CA SER A 259 15.35 -7.77 0.60
C SER A 259 15.51 -6.24 0.70
N ARG A 260 14.95 -5.47 -0.24
CA ARG A 260 14.96 -3.99 -0.18
C ARG A 260 14.04 -3.43 0.90
N PHE A 261 13.00 -4.17 1.27
CA PHE A 261 11.92 -3.71 2.16
C PHE A 261 11.92 -4.41 3.51
N ILE A 262 12.77 -5.42 3.72
CA ILE A 262 12.76 -6.25 4.93
C ILE A 262 14.09 -6.07 5.69
N PRO A 263 14.06 -5.87 7.02
CA PRO A 263 15.27 -5.84 7.85
C PRO A 263 16.05 -7.16 7.80
N GLN A 264 17.37 -7.10 7.95
CA GLN A 264 18.27 -8.26 7.79
C GLN A 264 17.89 -9.43 8.73
N ASP A 265 17.57 -9.17 9.99
CA ASP A 265 17.16 -10.21 10.95
C ASP A 265 15.89 -10.94 10.51
N VAL A 266 14.98 -10.21 9.85
CA VAL A 266 13.76 -10.77 9.29
C VAL A 266 14.07 -11.59 8.04
N GLN A 267 14.99 -11.13 7.18
CA GLN A 267 15.44 -11.90 6.01
C GLN A 267 16.09 -13.22 6.44
N ASP A 268 16.95 -13.19 7.47
CA ASP A 268 17.69 -14.36 7.95
C ASP A 268 16.76 -15.43 8.53
N ARG A 269 15.66 -15.02 9.18
CA ARG A 269 14.64 -15.94 9.69
C ARG A 269 13.57 -16.33 8.65
N THR A 270 13.58 -15.74 7.46
CA THR A 270 12.63 -16.04 6.38
C THR A 270 13.33 -16.36 5.05
N LEU A 271 13.64 -15.36 4.23
CA LEU A 271 14.15 -15.49 2.86
C LEU A 271 15.40 -16.38 2.77
N HIS A 272 16.26 -16.34 3.79
CA HIS A 272 17.50 -17.11 3.83
C HIS A 272 17.35 -18.49 4.50
N ARG A 273 16.16 -18.86 4.98
CA ARG A 273 15.91 -20.19 5.54
C ARG A 273 15.51 -21.19 4.47
N ASN A 274 16.15 -22.35 4.49
CA ASN A 274 15.72 -23.49 3.69
C ASN A 274 14.26 -23.85 4.01
N GLY A 275 13.47 -24.14 2.97
CA GLY A 275 12.06 -24.47 3.08
C GLY A 275 11.11 -23.27 3.18
N PHE A 276 11.59 -22.04 3.44
CA PHE A 276 10.71 -20.87 3.55
C PHE A 276 9.95 -20.59 2.25
N GLY A 277 10.60 -20.71 1.09
CA GLY A 277 9.94 -20.51 -0.21
C GLY A 277 8.80 -21.51 -0.46
N THR A 278 9.01 -22.79 -0.13
CA THR A 278 7.96 -23.83 -0.22
C THR A 278 6.81 -23.52 0.75
N PHE A 279 7.14 -23.18 1.99
CA PHE A 279 6.16 -22.79 2.99
C PHE A 279 5.33 -21.57 2.56
N LEU A 280 5.98 -20.49 2.08
CA LEU A 280 5.30 -19.28 1.61
C LEU A 280 4.40 -19.57 0.42
N THR A 281 4.87 -20.39 -0.54
CA THR A 281 4.07 -20.83 -1.69
C THR A 281 2.81 -21.54 -1.24
N ASN A 282 2.92 -22.51 -0.33
CA ASN A 282 1.77 -23.27 0.17
C ASN A 282 0.76 -22.38 0.90
N GLU A 283 1.24 -21.45 1.74
CA GLU A 283 0.38 -20.53 2.49
C GLU A 283 -0.44 -19.64 1.56
N VAL A 284 0.20 -19.03 0.56
CA VAL A 284 -0.46 -18.10 -0.35
C VAL A 284 -1.31 -18.84 -1.39
N GLN A 285 -0.86 -19.98 -1.92
CA GLN A 285 -1.71 -20.84 -2.76
C GLN A 285 -2.97 -21.29 -2.00
N GLY A 286 -2.85 -21.58 -0.69
CA GLY A 286 -4.01 -21.91 0.15
C GLY A 286 -5.05 -20.80 0.17
N LEU A 287 -4.64 -19.54 0.36
CA LEU A 287 -5.54 -18.38 0.32
C LEU A 287 -6.18 -18.19 -1.06
N LEU A 288 -5.40 -18.28 -2.13
CA LEU A 288 -5.89 -18.14 -3.50
C LEU A 288 -6.89 -19.25 -3.88
N ARG A 289 -6.67 -20.49 -3.42
CA ARG A 289 -7.58 -21.63 -3.66
C ARG A 289 -8.92 -21.51 -2.91
N VAL A 290 -8.94 -20.84 -1.75
CA VAL A 290 -10.20 -20.54 -1.05
C VAL A 290 -11.07 -19.65 -1.94
N VAL A 291 -10.48 -18.58 -2.50
CA VAL A 291 -11.17 -17.69 -3.44
C VAL A 291 -11.58 -18.43 -4.71
N GLU A 292 -10.67 -19.19 -5.33
CA GLU A 292 -10.96 -19.95 -6.55
C GLU A 292 -12.18 -20.86 -6.39
N LYS A 293 -12.19 -21.68 -5.33
CA LYS A 293 -13.28 -22.62 -5.06
C LYS A 293 -14.62 -21.90 -4.87
N ALA A 294 -14.61 -20.76 -4.17
CA ALA A 294 -15.83 -20.02 -3.90
C ALA A 294 -16.40 -19.39 -5.17
N LEU A 295 -15.56 -18.75 -5.99
CA LEU A 295 -15.97 -18.15 -7.27
C LEU A 295 -16.45 -19.20 -8.28
N ASP A 296 -15.77 -20.36 -8.36
CA ASP A 296 -16.22 -21.49 -9.20
C ASP A 296 -17.60 -22.01 -8.83
N SER A 297 -17.92 -22.02 -7.53
CA SER A 297 -19.20 -22.49 -7.01
C SER A 297 -20.33 -21.51 -7.37
N GLY A 298 -20.05 -20.20 -7.33
CA GLY A 298 -20.98 -19.15 -7.75
C GLY A 298 -21.29 -19.18 -9.24
N THR A 299 -20.27 -19.35 -10.09
CA THR A 299 -20.46 -19.42 -11.56
C THR A 299 -21.35 -20.61 -11.97
N ARG A 300 -21.21 -21.76 -11.32
CA ARG A 300 -22.04 -22.95 -11.61
C ARG A 300 -23.49 -22.82 -11.16
N ALA A 301 -23.76 -22.03 -10.12
CA ALA A 301 -25.11 -21.79 -9.64
C ALA A 301 -25.88 -20.86 -10.61
N ASP A 302 -25.22 -19.84 -11.15
CA ASP A 302 -25.83 -18.86 -12.05
C ASP A 302 -26.20 -19.47 -13.42
N ASP A 303 -25.38 -20.41 -13.93
CA ASP A 303 -25.67 -21.19 -15.15
C ASP A 303 -26.87 -22.15 -14.99
N SER A 304 -27.29 -22.46 -13.76
CA SER A 304 -28.43 -23.36 -13.49
C SER A 304 -29.79 -22.65 -13.38
N SER A 305 -29.81 -21.31 -13.50
CA SER A 305 -31.01 -20.47 -13.31
C SER A 305 -31.82 -20.16 -14.57
N PHE A 306 -31.54 -20.78 -15.72
CA PHE A 306 -32.37 -20.65 -16.92
C PHE A 306 -33.42 -21.77 -16.99
N PRO A 307 -34.69 -21.54 -16.61
CA PRO A 307 -35.77 -22.38 -17.08
C PRO A 307 -36.07 -22.07 -18.56
N MET A 308 -36.28 -23.14 -19.35
CA MET A 308 -36.87 -23.08 -20.69
C MET A 308 -38.21 -22.35 -20.71
#